data_AF-A0A7K3X3A4-F1
#
_entry.id   AF-A0A7K3X3A4-F1
#
_cell.length_a   1.000
_cell.length_b   1.000
_cell.length_c   1.000
_cell.angle_alpha   90.00
_cell.angle_beta   90.00
_cell.angle_gamma   90.00
#
_symmetry.space_group_name_H-M   'P 1'
#
loop_
_entity.id
_entity.type
_entity.pdbx_description
1 polymer ?
#
loop_
_entity_poly.entity_id
_entity_poly.type
_entity_poly.pdbx_seq_one_letter_code
_entity_poly.pdbx_strand_id
1 'polypeptide(L)'
;MELTLDRPEASVPLDFDTALQPGESGYFSGEWLEYTHDGGRRFESAYAGTLVRRWNGWAVWSCNREVAAAIVTDQEMSRRHNRVLLAHSGLSGDKLERYLDQDVPPMRWDGDAIVVDRKALGEEDLRIEPDKHGRYVVMGGHWMWEEVPVDAADTVHGVAERP
;
A
#
# COMPACT_ATOMS: atom_id res chain seq x y z
N MET A 1 22.82 20.70 -4.55
CA MET A 1 21.39 21.02 -4.63
C MET A 1 20.69 20.00 -3.77
N GLU A 2 20.31 20.39 -2.56
CA GLU A 2 19.40 19.62 -1.71
C GLU A 2 18.05 19.55 -2.41
N LEU A 3 17.57 18.35 -2.70
CA LEU A 3 16.19 18.12 -3.10
C LEU A 3 15.37 18.04 -1.81
N THR A 4 14.98 19.19 -1.26
CA THR A 4 13.86 19.25 -0.33
C THR A 4 12.61 18.88 -1.13
N LEU A 5 12.13 17.65 -0.96
CA LEU A 5 10.77 17.28 -1.32
C LEU A 5 9.84 18.12 -0.45
N ASP A 6 9.42 19.28 -0.97
CA ASP A 6 8.36 20.08 -0.37
C ASP A 6 7.11 19.19 -0.31
N ARG A 7 6.71 18.88 0.92
CA ARG A 7 5.45 18.20 1.21
C ARG A 7 4.33 19.13 0.75
N PRO A 8 3.46 18.74 -0.20
CA PRO A 8 2.39 19.61 -0.63
C PRO A 8 1.51 19.99 0.57
N GLU A 9 1.10 21.26 0.61
CA GLU A 9 0.20 21.83 1.62
C GLU A 9 -1.04 20.94 1.79
N ALA A 10 -1.55 20.88 3.03
CA ALA A 10 -2.64 20.00 3.43
C ALA A 10 -3.81 20.06 2.44
N SER A 11 -3.92 19.00 1.63
CA SER A 11 -5.06 18.72 0.78
C SER A 11 -6.32 18.63 1.64
N VAL A 12 -7.48 18.91 1.04
CA VAL A 12 -8.78 18.76 1.71
C VAL A 12 -8.82 17.37 2.36
N PRO A 13 -9.05 17.27 3.68
CA PRO A 13 -9.10 15.97 4.35
C PRO A 13 -10.16 15.12 3.66
N LEU A 14 -9.80 13.91 3.26
CA LEU A 14 -10.80 12.91 2.94
C LEU A 14 -11.65 12.72 4.19
N ASP A 15 -12.96 12.62 4.01
CA ASP A 15 -13.87 12.21 5.08
C ASP A 15 -13.64 10.71 5.32
N PHE A 16 -12.54 10.42 6.02
CA PHE A 16 -12.21 9.08 6.45
C PHE A 16 -13.37 8.55 7.26
N ASP A 17 -13.75 7.28 7.04
CA ASP A 17 -14.67 6.61 7.95
C ASP A 17 -13.94 6.31 9.26
N THR A 18 -13.70 7.36 10.04
CA THR A 18 -13.10 7.29 11.39
C THR A 18 -13.99 6.53 12.37
N ALA A 19 -15.23 6.23 11.99
CA ALA A 19 -16.13 5.39 12.77
C ALA A 19 -15.81 3.90 12.60
N LEU A 20 -15.06 3.49 11.58
CA LEU A 20 -14.75 2.09 11.34
C LEU A 20 -13.98 1.48 12.52
N GLN A 21 -14.58 0.50 13.17
CA GLN A 21 -14.05 -0.16 14.35
C GLN A 21 -13.30 -1.45 13.97
N PRO A 22 -12.32 -1.88 14.79
CA PRO A 22 -11.73 -3.20 14.64
C PRO A 22 -12.80 -4.31 14.57
N GLY A 23 -12.72 -5.15 13.54
CA GLY A 23 -13.69 -6.19 13.20
C GLY A 23 -14.65 -5.82 12.07
N GLU A 24 -14.74 -4.54 11.70
CA GLU A 24 -15.62 -4.09 10.61
C GLU A 24 -14.95 -4.18 9.25
N SER A 25 -15.75 -4.44 8.22
CA SER A 25 -15.30 -4.45 6.83
C SER A 25 -15.32 -3.05 6.24
N GLY A 26 -14.32 -2.73 5.43
CA GLY A 26 -14.20 -1.45 4.75
C GLY A 26 -13.23 -1.52 3.59
N TYR A 27 -12.87 -0.35 3.08
CA TYR A 27 -11.89 -0.18 2.03
C TYR A 27 -10.66 0.54 2.56
N PHE A 28 -9.50 0.14 2.06
CA PHE A 28 -8.23 0.75 2.40
C PHE A 28 -7.36 0.95 1.18
N SER A 29 -6.45 1.91 1.26
CA SER A 29 -5.43 2.12 0.23
C SER A 29 -4.07 2.40 0.86
N GLY A 30 -3.06 2.25 0.03
CA GLY A 30 -1.68 2.57 0.35
C GLY A 30 -1.34 3.97 -0.09
N GLU A 31 -0.58 4.71 0.72
CA GLU A 31 -0.18 6.08 0.39
C GLU A 31 0.55 6.22 -0.96
N TRP A 32 1.23 5.17 -1.44
CA TRP A 32 1.97 5.19 -2.71
C TRP A 32 1.06 5.16 -3.94
N LEU A 33 -0.24 4.93 -3.75
CA LEU A 33 -1.27 4.98 -4.78
C LEU A 33 -1.99 6.33 -4.78
N GLU A 34 -1.67 7.22 -3.83
CA GLU A 34 -2.28 8.53 -3.72
C GLU A 34 -1.76 9.47 -4.80
N TYR A 35 -2.67 10.25 -5.37
CA TYR A 35 -2.35 11.39 -6.21
C TYR A 35 -3.35 12.53 -5.99
N THR A 36 -2.97 13.75 -6.40
CA THR A 36 -3.84 14.92 -6.33
C THR A 36 -4.87 14.90 -7.46
N HIS A 37 -6.14 15.08 -7.13
CA HIS A 37 -7.25 15.15 -8.08
C HIS A 37 -8.26 16.21 -7.63
N ASP A 38 -8.59 17.18 -8.50
CA ASP A 38 -9.57 18.24 -8.22
C ASP A 38 -9.37 18.99 -6.89
N GLY A 39 -8.10 19.18 -6.48
CA GLY A 39 -7.74 19.83 -5.21
C GLY A 39 -7.91 18.95 -3.96
N GLY A 40 -8.28 17.69 -4.14
CA GLY A 40 -8.36 16.65 -3.12
C GLY A 40 -7.39 15.50 -3.37
N ARG A 41 -7.57 14.44 -2.59
CA ARG A 41 -6.81 13.19 -2.66
C ARG A 41 -7.63 12.15 -3.44
N ARG A 42 -6.97 11.37 -4.28
CA ARG A 42 -7.54 10.23 -5.00
C ARG A 42 -6.52 9.10 -5.02
N PHE A 43 -6.99 7.86 -5.12
CA PHE A 43 -6.14 6.68 -5.14
C PHE A 43 -6.32 5.89 -6.42
N GLU A 44 -5.22 5.35 -6.95
CA GLU A 44 -5.29 4.45 -8.11
C GLU A 44 -6.14 3.21 -7.80
N SER A 45 -5.93 2.62 -6.61
CA SER A 45 -6.64 1.42 -6.16
C SER A 45 -7.10 1.52 -4.70
N ALA A 46 -8.23 0.90 -4.40
CA ALA A 46 -8.67 0.58 -3.04
C ALA A 46 -8.95 -0.93 -2.89
N TYR A 47 -8.78 -1.44 -1.68
CA TYR A 47 -8.81 -2.85 -1.37
C TYR A 47 -9.85 -3.13 -0.29
N ALA A 48 -10.70 -4.12 -0.51
CA ALA A 48 -11.65 -4.57 0.50
C ALA A 48 -10.96 -5.39 1.59
N GLY A 49 -11.27 -5.11 2.86
CA GLY A 49 -10.75 -5.88 3.98
C GLY A 49 -11.55 -5.71 5.25
N THR A 50 -11.13 -6.40 6.29
CA THR A 50 -11.62 -6.23 7.67
C THR A 50 -10.53 -5.54 8.49
N LEU A 51 -10.87 -4.43 9.15
CA LEU A 51 -9.94 -3.72 10.00
C LEU A 51 -9.60 -4.59 11.21
N VAL A 52 -8.33 -4.95 11.39
CA VAL A 52 -7.88 -5.79 12.50
C VAL A 52 -7.64 -4.94 13.74
N ARG A 53 -6.92 -3.82 13.56
CA ARG A 53 -6.56 -2.86 14.61
C ARG A 53 -5.92 -1.61 13.99
N ARG A 54 -5.71 -0.59 14.83
CA ARG A 54 -4.80 0.52 14.51
C ARG A 54 -3.54 0.40 15.38
N TRP A 55 -2.38 0.68 14.80
CA TRP A 55 -1.08 0.60 15.47
C TRP A 55 -0.23 1.80 15.11
N ASN A 56 0.14 2.62 16.10
CA ASN A 56 0.89 3.86 15.89
C ASN A 56 0.26 4.80 14.82
N GLY A 57 -1.07 4.83 14.74
CA GLY A 57 -1.81 5.62 13.73
C GLY A 57 -2.08 4.89 12.42
N TRP A 58 -1.45 3.74 12.16
CA TRP A 58 -1.61 2.96 10.94
C TRP A 58 -2.70 1.91 11.05
N ALA A 59 -3.50 1.72 10.00
CA ALA A 59 -4.48 0.65 9.95
C ALA A 59 -3.80 -0.69 9.61
N VAL A 60 -4.26 -1.76 10.25
CA VAL A 60 -3.86 -3.14 9.96
C VAL A 60 -5.10 -3.86 9.43
N TRP A 61 -5.00 -4.43 8.24
CA TRP A 61 -6.14 -4.99 7.54
C TRP A 61 -5.98 -6.49 7.32
N SER A 62 -7.09 -7.20 7.35
CA SER A 62 -7.19 -8.59 6.91
C SER A 62 -7.93 -8.65 5.59
N CYS A 63 -7.36 -9.27 4.57
CA CYS A 63 -7.98 -9.42 3.26
C CYS A 63 -7.91 -10.86 2.75
N ASN A 64 -8.71 -11.19 1.75
CA ASN A 64 -8.67 -12.51 1.11
C ASN A 64 -7.50 -12.59 0.11
N ARG A 65 -7.24 -13.79 -0.43
CA ARG A 65 -6.15 -14.02 -1.39
C ARG A 65 -6.28 -13.17 -2.67
N GLU A 66 -7.49 -12.96 -3.17
CA GLU A 66 -7.71 -12.19 -4.41
C GLU A 66 -7.30 -10.73 -4.23
N VAL A 67 -7.75 -10.11 -3.13
CA VAL A 67 -7.35 -8.74 -2.77
C VAL A 67 -5.84 -8.67 -2.50
N ALA A 68 -5.27 -9.66 -1.80
CA ALA A 68 -3.83 -9.72 -1.59
C ALA A 68 -3.04 -9.84 -2.90
N ALA A 69 -3.56 -10.58 -3.89
CA ALA A 69 -2.94 -10.69 -5.21
C ALA A 69 -3.02 -9.37 -5.98
N ALA A 70 -4.10 -8.59 -5.83
CA ALA A 70 -4.18 -7.25 -6.39
C ALA A 70 -3.12 -6.32 -5.79
N ILE A 71 -2.93 -6.34 -4.46
CA ILE A 71 -1.87 -5.57 -3.79
C ILE A 71 -0.48 -5.93 -4.33
N VAL A 72 -0.16 -7.23 -4.44
CA VAL A 72 1.13 -7.68 -5.02
C VAL A 72 1.31 -7.19 -6.46
N THR A 73 0.22 -7.17 -7.25
CA THR A 73 0.24 -6.70 -8.62
C THR A 73 0.50 -5.20 -8.71
N ASP A 74 -0.20 -4.41 -7.90
CA ASP A 74 -0.08 -2.95 -7.89
C ASP A 74 1.28 -2.51 -7.34
N GLN A 75 1.85 -3.24 -6.38
CA GLN A 75 3.21 -3.01 -5.90
C GLN A 75 4.25 -3.18 -7.02
N GLU A 76 4.13 -4.24 -7.82
CA GLU A 76 5.01 -4.49 -8.96
C GLU A 76 4.83 -3.44 -10.05
N MET A 77 3.60 -2.98 -10.31
CA MET A 77 3.33 -1.90 -11.25
C MET A 77 3.93 -0.57 -10.77
N SER A 78 3.75 -0.22 -9.49
CA SER A 78 4.38 0.97 -8.89
C SER A 78 5.90 0.89 -8.99
N ARG A 79 6.50 -0.27 -8.74
CA ARG A 79 7.96 -0.47 -8.89
C ARG A 79 8.43 -0.26 -10.34
N ARG A 80 7.67 -0.72 -11.33
CA ARG A 80 7.97 -0.49 -12.76
C ARG A 80 7.83 0.98 -13.13
N HIS A 81 6.78 1.64 -12.65
CA HIS A 81 6.55 3.06 -12.88
C HIS A 81 7.70 3.91 -12.29
N ASN A 82 8.03 3.68 -11.02
CA ASN A 82 9.13 4.36 -10.33
C ASN A 82 10.48 4.11 -11.00
N ARG A 83 10.73 2.91 -11.52
CA ARG A 83 11.95 2.64 -12.31
C ARG A 83 12.08 3.58 -13.51
N VAL A 84 10.99 3.78 -14.24
CA VAL A 84 10.97 4.69 -15.40
C VAL A 84 11.19 6.13 -14.97
N LEU A 85 10.49 6.60 -13.93
CA LEU A 85 10.66 7.97 -13.41
C LEU A 85 12.08 8.24 -12.91
N LEU A 86 12.66 7.33 -12.13
CA LEU A 86 14.01 7.47 -11.59
C LEU A 86 15.08 7.41 -12.70
N ALA A 87 14.87 6.55 -13.71
CA ALA A 87 15.75 6.54 -14.88
C ALA A 87 15.70 7.88 -15.63
N HIS A 88 14.49 8.45 -15.81
CA HIS A 88 14.32 9.76 -16.44
C HIS A 88 14.92 10.91 -15.63
N SER A 89 14.98 10.80 -14.30
CA SER A 89 15.68 11.78 -13.44
C SER A 89 17.20 11.59 -13.40
N GLY A 90 17.74 10.62 -14.15
CA GLY A 90 19.17 10.39 -14.33
C GLY A 90 19.79 9.36 -13.38
N LEU A 91 19.00 8.67 -12.55
CA LEU A 91 19.50 7.51 -11.80
C LEU A 91 19.71 6.32 -12.73
N SER A 92 20.73 5.52 -12.47
CA SER A 92 21.00 4.30 -13.24
C SER A 92 21.81 3.29 -12.44
N GLY A 93 21.88 2.05 -12.94
CA GLY A 93 22.65 0.96 -12.35
C GLY A 93 22.28 0.68 -10.89
N ASP A 94 23.27 0.30 -10.10
CA ASP A 94 23.10 -0.09 -8.69
C ASP A 94 22.45 1.00 -7.82
N LYS A 95 22.62 2.29 -8.19
CA LYS A 95 22.00 3.39 -7.44
C LYS A 95 20.49 3.41 -7.65
N LEU A 96 20.03 3.15 -8.87
CA LEU A 96 18.60 3.06 -9.19
C LEU A 96 17.98 1.87 -8.46
N GLU A 97 18.60 0.70 -8.55
CA GLU A 97 18.07 -0.51 -7.92
C GLU A 97 18.04 -0.38 -6.39
N ARG A 98 19.07 0.21 -5.77
CA ARG A 98 19.06 0.50 -4.34
C ARG A 98 17.92 1.45 -3.95
N TYR A 99 17.67 2.50 -4.73
CA TYR A 99 16.55 3.41 -4.47
C TYR A 99 15.21 2.67 -4.55
N LEU A 100 15.01 1.85 -5.58
CA LEU A 100 13.79 1.06 -5.71
C LEU A 100 13.63 0.06 -4.56
N ASP A 101 14.69 -0.65 -4.16
CA ASP A 101 14.63 -1.63 -3.08
C ASP A 101 14.35 -0.99 -1.71
N GLN A 102 14.73 0.27 -1.53
CA GLN A 102 14.46 1.00 -0.29
C GLN A 102 13.04 1.60 -0.26
N ASP A 103 12.59 2.17 -1.38
CA ASP A 103 11.34 2.94 -1.44
C ASP A 103 10.13 2.09 -1.85
N VAL A 104 10.35 1.13 -2.76
CA VAL A 104 9.31 0.20 -3.26
C VAL A 104 9.84 -1.24 -3.18
N PRO A 105 10.02 -1.80 -1.97
CA PRO A 105 10.61 -3.13 -1.79
C PRO A 105 9.93 -4.21 -2.63
N PRO A 106 10.68 -5.15 -3.25
CA PRO A 106 10.09 -6.22 -4.05
C PRO A 106 9.09 -7.05 -3.23
N MET A 107 7.87 -7.21 -3.75
CA MET A 107 6.83 -8.05 -3.17
C MET A 107 6.49 -9.18 -4.14
N ARG A 108 6.46 -10.42 -3.66
CA ARG A 108 6.18 -11.61 -4.48
C ARG A 108 5.52 -12.73 -3.71
N TRP A 109 4.90 -13.64 -4.43
CA TRP A 109 4.44 -14.91 -3.87
C TRP A 109 5.58 -15.91 -3.68
N ASP A 110 5.54 -16.65 -2.58
CA ASP A 110 6.31 -17.85 -2.32
C ASP A 110 5.38 -18.93 -1.77
N GLY A 111 4.85 -19.77 -2.67
CA GLY A 111 3.74 -20.66 -2.38
C GLY A 111 2.48 -19.86 -2.02
N ASP A 112 2.03 -20.04 -0.78
CA ASP A 112 0.89 -19.30 -0.23
C ASP A 112 1.29 -18.07 0.58
N ALA A 113 2.59 -17.85 0.82
CA ALA A 113 3.05 -16.68 1.54
C ALA A 113 3.35 -15.52 0.58
N ILE A 114 3.12 -14.29 1.05
CA ILE A 114 3.68 -13.09 0.41
C ILE A 114 5.02 -12.81 1.07
N VAL A 115 6.05 -12.60 0.26
CA VAL A 115 7.39 -12.24 0.71
C VAL A 115 7.69 -10.83 0.23
N VAL A 116 8.06 -9.97 1.18
CA VAL A 116 8.60 -8.64 0.91
C VAL A 116 10.10 -8.69 1.19
N ASP A 117 10.91 -8.45 0.17
CA ASP A 117 12.37 -8.37 0.34
C ASP A 117 12.74 -7.02 0.94
N ARG A 118 13.27 -7.04 2.17
CA ARG A 118 13.60 -5.82 2.94
C ARG A 118 15.09 -5.69 3.21
N LYS A 119 15.92 -6.44 2.49
CA LYS A 119 17.37 -6.47 2.72
C LYS A 119 18.03 -5.11 2.50
N ALA A 120 17.50 -4.31 1.57
CA ALA A 120 17.97 -2.94 1.33
C ALA A 120 17.73 -1.96 2.50
N LEU A 121 16.85 -2.35 3.43
CA LEU A 121 16.56 -1.63 4.67
C LEU A 121 17.37 -2.17 5.86
N GLY A 122 18.21 -3.19 5.64
CA GLY A 122 18.94 -3.88 6.70
C GLY A 122 18.04 -4.77 7.57
N GLU A 123 16.88 -5.16 7.06
CA GLU A 123 15.91 -6.01 7.74
C GLU A 123 15.79 -7.38 7.07
N GLU A 124 15.35 -8.38 7.84
CA GLU A 124 14.97 -9.69 7.29
C GLU A 124 13.71 -9.58 6.42
N ASP A 125 13.57 -10.50 5.46
CA ASP A 125 12.39 -10.60 4.60
C ASP A 125 11.12 -10.68 5.47
N LEU A 126 10.12 -9.87 5.15
CA LEU A 126 8.81 -9.98 5.78
C LEU A 126 8.01 -11.06 5.06
N ARG A 127 7.50 -12.02 5.82
CA ARG A 127 6.70 -13.12 5.31
C ARG A 127 5.29 -13.05 5.88
N ILE A 128 4.29 -12.94 5.00
CA ILE A 128 2.87 -12.85 5.34
C ILE A 128 2.21 -14.15 4.90
N GLU A 129 1.91 -15.00 5.87
CA GLU A 129 1.19 -16.25 5.66
C GLU A 129 -0.32 -16.05 5.81
N PRO A 130 -1.15 -16.81 5.08
CA PRO A 130 -2.58 -16.82 5.34
C PRO A 130 -2.85 -17.42 6.73
N ASP A 131 -3.85 -16.88 7.41
CA ASP A 131 -4.37 -17.48 8.63
C ASP A 131 -5.15 -18.78 8.35
N LYS A 132 -5.69 -19.39 9.40
CA LYS A 132 -6.52 -20.60 9.30
C LYS A 132 -7.80 -20.45 8.45
N HIS A 133 -8.18 -19.24 8.09
CA HIS A 133 -9.31 -18.90 7.24
C HIS A 133 -8.88 -18.47 5.82
N GLY A 134 -7.59 -18.57 5.49
CA GLY A 134 -7.06 -18.17 4.18
C GLY A 134 -6.92 -16.66 4.01
N ARG A 135 -6.94 -15.88 5.11
CA ARG A 135 -6.86 -14.42 5.08
C ARG A 135 -5.45 -13.92 5.37
N TYR A 136 -5.04 -12.84 4.70
CA TYR A 136 -3.73 -12.22 4.82
C TYR A 136 -3.85 -10.97 5.68
N VAL A 137 -2.99 -10.85 6.69
CA VAL A 137 -2.90 -9.62 7.49
C VAL A 137 -1.84 -8.73 6.88
N VAL A 138 -2.29 -7.68 6.18
CA VAL A 138 -1.42 -6.64 5.63
C VAL A 138 -1.28 -5.53 6.68
N MET A 139 -0.03 -5.20 7.00
CA MET A 139 0.28 -4.32 8.13
C MET A 139 1.02 -3.05 7.72
N GLY A 140 0.77 -1.99 8.48
CA GLY A 140 1.59 -0.79 8.51
C GLY A 140 2.93 -1.07 9.18
N GLY A 141 4.01 -0.95 8.43
CA GLY A 141 5.37 -1.21 8.90
C GLY A 141 6.42 -0.86 7.84
N HIS A 142 6.09 -1.11 6.58
CA HIS A 142 6.80 -0.54 5.41
C HIS A 142 5.87 0.29 4.52
N TRP A 143 4.56 0.06 4.63
CA TRP A 143 3.54 0.72 3.83
C TRP A 143 2.45 1.27 4.72
N MET A 144 2.13 2.54 4.54
CA MET A 144 1.15 3.22 5.34
C MET A 144 -0.22 2.95 4.73
N TRP A 145 -0.99 2.08 5.38
CA TRP A 145 -2.36 1.78 4.99
C TRP A 145 -3.33 2.70 5.72
N GLU A 146 -4.25 3.27 4.97
CA GLU A 146 -5.30 4.12 5.49
C GLU A 146 -6.67 3.65 5.00
N GLU A 147 -7.69 3.94 5.79
CA GLU A 147 -9.09 3.77 5.40
C GLU A 147 -9.42 4.76 4.28
N VAL A 148 -10.13 4.35 3.24
CA VAL A 148 -10.52 5.25 2.15
C VAL A 148 -11.98 5.07 1.74
N PRO A 149 -12.71 6.14 1.39
CA PRO A 149 -14.00 6.01 0.72
C PRO A 149 -13.86 5.25 -0.60
N VAL A 150 -14.86 4.43 -0.94
CA VAL A 150 -14.84 3.61 -2.16
C VAL A 150 -14.81 4.45 -3.44
N ASP A 151 -15.38 5.65 -3.42
CA ASP A 151 -15.43 6.61 -4.52
C ASP A 151 -14.17 7.49 -4.64
N ALA A 152 -13.29 7.43 -3.63
CA ALA A 152 -11.98 8.05 -3.66
C ALA A 152 -10.94 7.23 -4.46
N ALA A 153 -11.31 6.06 -5.01
CA ALA A 153 -10.43 5.22 -5.81
C ALA A 153 -10.90 5.07 -7.26
N ASP A 154 -9.96 4.91 -8.19
CA ASP A 154 -10.27 4.60 -9.60
C ASP A 154 -10.63 3.13 -9.78
N THR A 155 -9.93 2.24 -9.09
CA THR A 155 -10.16 0.79 -9.11
C THR A 155 -10.44 0.28 -7.71
N VAL A 156 -11.40 -0.65 -7.59
CA VAL A 156 -11.75 -1.28 -6.30
C VAL A 156 -11.59 -2.79 -6.42
N HIS A 157 -10.80 -3.37 -5.52
CA HIS A 157 -10.54 -4.80 -5.45
C HIS A 157 -11.30 -5.46 -4.31
N GLY A 158 -12.12 -6.45 -4.66
CA GLY A 158 -12.97 -7.17 -3.71
C GLY A 158 -14.20 -6.38 -3.27
N VAL A 159 -14.98 -6.98 -2.38
CA VAL A 159 -16.22 -6.41 -1.84
C VAL A 159 -16.12 -6.42 -0.32
N ALA A 160 -16.26 -5.24 0.29
CA ALA A 160 -16.41 -5.14 1.73
C ALA A 160 -17.84 -5.57 2.09
N GLU A 161 -17.98 -6.69 2.79
CA GLU A 161 -19.30 -7.13 3.27
C GLU A 161 -19.80 -6.13 4.32
N ARG A 162 -20.90 -5.44 4.04
CA ARG A 162 -21.60 -4.68 5.07
C ARG A 162 -22.25 -5.66 6.06
N PRO A 163 -22.18 -5.40 7.38
CA PRO A 163 -22.88 -6.20 8.38
C PRO A 163 -24.40 -6.24 8.16
#